data_AF-A0A932ZYW0-F1
#
_entry.id   AF-A0A932ZYW0-F1
#
_cell.length_a   1.000
_cell.length_b   1.000
_cell.length_c   1.000
_cell.angle_alpha   90.00
_cell.angle_beta   90.00
_cell.angle_gamma   90.00
#
_symmetry.space_group_name_H-M   'P 1'
#
loop_
_entity.id
_entity.type
_entity.pdbx_description
1 polymer ?
#
loop_
_entity_poly.entity_id
_entity_poly.type
_entity_poly.pdbx_seq_one_letter_code
_entity_poly.pdbx_strand_id
1 'polypeptide(L)'
;MIVNCSRCHRLTRATPQGLCPDCQRREDQELDGVLAYMHTHAHLSAGDLSKGTGVPIERILRWVRDGRLLATRSAPPTPPSSSGPAQPAAFHSPPARRQR
;
A
#
# COMPACT_ATOMS: atom_id res chain seq x y z
N MET A 1 -20.76 -18.04 6.67
CA MET A 1 -19.59 -17.94 7.56
C MET A 1 -19.44 -16.51 8.04
N ILE A 2 -19.17 -16.31 9.33
CA ILE A 2 -18.83 -14.99 9.89
C ILE A 2 -17.31 -14.91 9.94
N VAL A 3 -16.76 -13.78 9.50
CA VAL A 3 -15.32 -13.51 9.46
C VAL A 3 -15.03 -12.20 10.19
N ASN A 4 -13.80 -12.03 10.66
CA ASN A 4 -13.34 -10.77 11.20
C ASN A 4 -12.93 -9.83 10.06
N CYS A 5 -13.43 -8.60 10.11
CA CYS A 5 -12.99 -7.58 9.18
C CYS A 5 -11.51 -7.24 9.40
N SER A 6 -10.68 -7.30 8.36
CA SER A 6 -9.23 -7.01 8.46
C SER A 6 -8.89 -5.54 8.80
N ARG A 7 -9.87 -4.63 8.78
CA ARG A 7 -9.69 -3.20 9.09
C ARG A 7 -10.08 -2.84 10.52
N CYS A 8 -11.30 -3.19 10.91
CA CYS A 8 -11.88 -2.80 12.21
C CYS A 8 -12.04 -3.97 13.18
N HIS A 9 -11.63 -5.19 12.77
CA HIS A 9 -11.76 -6.44 13.53
C HIS A 9 -13.19 -6.75 14.02
N ARG A 10 -14.20 -6.15 13.38
CA ARG A 10 -15.60 -6.44 13.68
C ARG A 10 -16.03 -7.73 12.98
N LEU A 11 -16.85 -8.53 13.66
CA LEU A 11 -17.49 -9.72 13.11
C LEU A 11 -18.49 -9.30 12.02
N THR A 12 -18.30 -9.82 10.80
CA THR A 12 -19.14 -9.52 9.62
C THR A 12 -19.38 -10.80 8.83
N ARG A 13 -20.36 -10.80 7.92
CA ARG A 13 -20.51 -11.90 6.96
C ARG A 13 -19.26 -11.98 6.07
N ALA A 14 -18.88 -13.20 5.70
CA ALA A 14 -17.81 -13.44 4.74
C ALA A 14 -18.07 -12.67 3.43
N THR A 15 -17.20 -11.71 3.15
CA THR A 15 -17.14 -10.96 1.89
C THR A 15 -15.86 -11.35 1.14
N PRO A 16 -15.84 -11.25 -0.20
CA PRO A 16 -14.66 -11.62 -0.99
C PRO A 16 -13.43 -10.79 -0.61
N GLN A 17 -13.63 -9.56 -0.11
CA GLN A 17 -12.55 -8.68 0.32
C GLN A 17 -12.15 -8.86 1.79
N GLY A 18 -12.95 -9.58 2.61
CA GLY A 18 -12.71 -9.66 4.06
C GLY A 18 -12.94 -8.33 4.80
N LEU A 19 -13.65 -7.38 4.19
CA LEU A 19 -14.05 -6.12 4.81
C LEU A 19 -15.53 -6.13 5.21
N CYS A 20 -15.85 -5.48 6.33
CA CYS A 20 -17.24 -5.24 6.71
C CYS A 20 -17.86 -4.15 5.81
N PRO A 21 -19.20 -4.12 5.66
CA PRO A 21 -19.87 -3.12 4.81
C PRO A 21 -19.58 -1.69 5.26
N ASP A 22 -19.30 -1.46 6.55
CA ASP A 22 -18.98 -0.12 7.06
C ASP A 22 -17.60 0.36 6.62
N CYS A 23 -16.58 -0.50 6.72
CA CYS A 23 -15.24 -0.17 6.24
C CYS A 23 -15.21 -0.06 4.71
N GLN A 24 -15.97 -0.90 4.01
CA GLN A 24 -16.08 -0.81 2.56
C GLN A 24 -16.71 0.53 2.13
N ARG A 25 -17.80 0.96 2.79
CA ARG A 25 -18.41 2.27 2.54
C ARG A 25 -17.46 3.42 2.84
N ARG A 26 -16.70 3.36 3.94
CA ARG A 26 -15.68 4.38 4.26
C ARG A 26 -14.61 4.46 3.18
N GLU A 27 -14.07 3.33 2.73
CA GLU A 27 -13.07 3.33 1.66
C GLU A 27 -13.64 3.91 0.36
N ASP A 28 -14.89 3.62 0.04
CA ASP A 28 -15.57 4.17 -1.13
C ASP A 28 -15.77 5.68 -1.02
N GLN A 29 -16.23 6.18 0.14
CA GLN A 29 -16.39 7.61 0.41
C GLN A 29 -15.06 8.37 0.38
N GLU A 30 -14.00 7.79 0.94
CA GLU A 30 -12.66 8.38 0.88
C GLU A 30 -12.17 8.45 -0.57
N LEU A 31 -12.39 7.40 -1.36
CA LEU A 31 -11.99 7.36 -2.77
C LEU A 31 -12.78 8.36 -3.61
N ASP A 32 -14.09 8.43 -3.43
CA ASP A 32 -14.97 9.39 -4.10
C ASP A 32 -14.56 10.84 -3.78
N GLY A 33 -14.28 11.13 -2.51
CA GLY A 33 -13.77 12.44 -2.10
C GLY A 33 -12.43 12.79 -2.76
N VAL A 34 -11.51 11.83 -2.88
CA VAL A 34 -10.23 12.01 -3.58
C VAL A 34 -10.46 12.25 -5.07
N LEU A 35 -11.34 11.50 -5.72
CA LEU A 35 -11.67 11.66 -7.14
C LEU A 35 -12.32 13.03 -7.42
N ALA A 36 -13.27 13.46 -6.59
CA ALA A 36 -13.89 14.78 -6.68
C ALA A 36 -12.86 15.90 -6.51
N TYR A 37 -11.90 15.72 -5.59
CA TYR A 37 -10.81 16.67 -5.38
C TYR A 37 -9.88 16.76 -6.59
N MET A 38 -9.53 15.62 -7.21
CA MET A 38 -8.75 15.58 -8.45
C MET A 38 -9.50 16.19 -9.65
N HIS A 39 -10.83 16.05 -9.69
CA HIS A 39 -11.65 16.62 -10.77
C HIS A 39 -11.68 18.16 -10.69
N THR A 40 -11.59 18.72 -9.49
CA THR A 40 -11.57 20.17 -9.26
C THR A 40 -10.17 20.77 -9.48
N HIS A 41 -9.13 19.99 -9.20
CA HIS A 41 -7.73 20.40 -9.30
C HIS A 41 -6.94 19.39 -10.14
N ALA A 42 -6.70 19.73 -11.40
CA ALA A 42 -5.80 18.96 -12.25
C ALA A 42 -4.35 19.08 -11.75
N HIS A 43 -3.58 17.98 -11.79
CA HIS A 43 -2.14 17.90 -11.46
C HIS A 43 -1.77 17.93 -9.96
N LEU A 44 -2.60 17.35 -9.09
CA LEU A 44 -2.26 17.22 -7.68
C LEU A 44 -1.31 16.05 -7.40
N SER A 45 -0.34 16.27 -6.50
CA SER A 45 0.54 15.21 -5.98
C SER A 45 -0.16 14.43 -4.86
N ALA A 46 0.33 13.23 -4.55
CA ALA A 46 -0.19 12.42 -3.44
C ALA A 46 -0.16 13.15 -2.08
N GLY A 47 0.79 14.07 -1.89
CA GLY A 47 0.87 14.92 -0.70
C GLY A 47 -0.26 15.94 -0.60
N ASP A 48 -0.65 16.58 -1.70
CA ASP A 48 -1.76 17.54 -1.73
C ASP A 48 -3.10 16.84 -1.56
N LEU A 49 -3.27 15.67 -2.18
CA LEU A 49 -4.45 14.83 -1.95
C LEU A 49 -4.58 14.48 -0.47
N SER A 50 -3.48 14.10 0.19
CA SER A 50 -3.48 13.77 1.61
C SER A 50 -3.89 14.95 2.49
N LYS A 51 -3.40 16.16 2.17
CA LYS A 51 -3.77 17.39 2.89
C LYS A 51 -5.23 17.79 2.64
N GLY A 52 -5.72 17.65 1.40
CA GLY A 52 -7.07 18.05 1.00
C GLY A 52 -8.17 17.10 1.47
N THR A 53 -7.91 15.78 1.44
CA THR A 53 -8.90 14.76 1.84
C THR A 53 -8.69 14.21 3.24
N GLY A 54 -7.55 14.48 3.89
CA GLY A 54 -7.21 13.91 5.20
C GLY A 54 -6.85 12.42 5.15
N VAL A 55 -6.74 11.83 3.96
CA VAL A 55 -6.37 10.43 3.77
C VAL A 55 -4.84 10.31 3.85
N PRO A 56 -4.26 9.30 4.52
CA PRO A 56 -2.81 9.13 4.57
C PRO A 56 -2.20 8.88 3.19
N ILE A 57 -1.03 9.49 2.92
CA ILE A 57 -0.29 9.36 1.66
C ILE A 57 -0.09 7.90 1.25
N GLU A 58 0.23 7.00 2.19
CA GLU A 58 0.39 5.57 1.89
C GLU A 58 -0.86 4.93 1.26
N ARG A 59 -2.05 5.36 1.69
CA ARG A 59 -3.31 4.84 1.15
C ARG A 59 -3.54 5.36 -0.27
N ILE A 60 -3.26 6.64 -0.50
CA ILE A 60 -3.34 7.26 -1.83
C ILE A 60 -2.35 6.60 -2.79
N LEU A 61 -1.09 6.42 -2.38
CA LEU A 61 -0.07 5.70 -3.15
C LEU A 61 -0.45 4.24 -3.42
N ARG A 62 -1.14 3.58 -2.48
CA ARG A 62 -1.66 2.23 -2.71
C ARG A 62 -2.71 2.24 -3.82
N TRP A 63 -3.66 3.16 -3.81
CA TRP A 63 -4.68 3.26 -4.86
C TRP A 63 -4.11 3.62 -6.23
N VAL A 64 -3.06 4.44 -6.29
CA VAL A 64 -2.33 4.71 -7.53
C VAL A 64 -1.64 3.45 -8.05
N ARG A 65 -0.98 2.67 -7.17
CA ARG A 65 -0.34 1.39 -7.53
C ARG A 65 -1.34 0.33 -7.99
N ASP A 66 -2.51 0.30 -7.38
CA ASP A 66 -3.60 -0.64 -7.68
C ASP A 66 -4.33 -0.27 -9.00
N GLY A 67 -4.02 0.88 -9.60
CA GLY A 67 -4.71 1.40 -10.80
C GLY A 67 -6.10 1.95 -10.52
N ARG A 68 -6.50 2.09 -9.24
CA ARG A 68 -7.78 2.67 -8.83
C ARG A 68 -7.79 4.20 -8.87
N LEU A 69 -6.61 4.83 -8.87
CA LEU A 69 -6.43 6.26 -9.11
C LEU A 69 -5.60 6.48 -10.38
N LEU A 70 -6.19 7.12 -11.38
CA LEU A 70 -5.50 7.59 -12.57
C LEU A 70 -4.76 8.88 -12.24
N ALA A 71 -3.55 8.77 -11.69
CA ALA A 71 -2.65 9.91 -11.59
C ALA A 71 -2.36 10.40 -13.02
N THR A 72 -2.77 11.62 -13.36
CA THR A 72 -2.33 12.24 -14.62
C THR A 72 -0.81 12.29 -14.59
N ARG A 73 -0.21 11.62 -15.56
CA ARG A 73 1.19 11.20 -15.54
C ARG A 73 2.12 12.41 -15.51
N SER A 74 2.78 12.65 -14.38
CA SER A 74 4.06 13.36 -14.35
C SER A 74 5.10 12.48 -13.68
N ALA A 75 5.87 11.79 -14.53
CA ALA A 75 7.07 10.99 -14.26
C ALA A 75 6.97 9.84 -13.22
N PRO A 76 7.60 8.69 -13.47
CA PRO A 76 7.65 7.61 -12.47
C PRO A 76 8.42 8.10 -11.24
N PRO A 77 7.91 7.92 -10.00
CA PRO A 77 8.76 8.03 -8.84
C PRO A 77 9.83 6.94 -8.95
N THR A 78 11.09 7.36 -8.96
CA THR A 78 12.24 6.45 -8.86
C THR A 78 11.99 5.46 -7.74
N PRO A 79 12.17 4.14 -7.98
CA PRO A 79 12.12 3.19 -6.88
C PRO A 79 13.18 3.61 -5.85
N PRO A 80 12.93 3.55 -4.53
CA PRO A 80 14.04 3.40 -3.62
C PRO A 80 14.71 2.08 -4.01
N SER A 81 15.83 2.19 -4.70
CA SER A 81 16.80 1.12 -4.84
C SER A 81 17.23 0.73 -3.42
N SER A 82 16.54 -0.22 -2.83
CA SER A 82 16.93 -0.96 -1.62
C SER A 82 16.26 -2.33 -1.61
N SER A 83 16.37 -3.04 -2.74
CA SER A 83 16.58 -4.49 -2.70
C SER A 83 18.08 -4.71 -2.86
N GLY A 84 18.84 -4.33 -1.83
CA GLY A 84 20.19 -4.84 -1.67
C GLY A 84 20.09 -6.22 -1.01
N PRO A 85 20.50 -7.32 -1.65
CA PRO A 85 20.83 -8.51 -0.90
C PRO A 85 22.10 -8.20 -0.10
N ALA A 86 21.96 -7.85 1.18
CA ALA A 86 23.10 -7.79 2.08
C ALA A 86 23.46 -9.21 2.54
N GLN A 87 24.00 -10.02 1.62
CA GLN A 87 24.86 -11.15 1.99
C GLN A 87 25.99 -11.28 0.97
N PRO A 88 27.19 -10.81 1.33
CA PRO A 88 28.39 -11.48 0.86
C PRO A 88 29.32 -11.77 2.03
N ALA A 89 29.41 -13.04 2.41
CA ALA A 89 30.66 -13.62 2.89
C ALA A 89 30.58 -15.14 2.73
N ALA A 90 30.90 -15.60 1.53
CA ALA A 90 31.51 -16.91 1.38
C ALA A 90 32.84 -16.88 2.16
N PHE A 91 32.93 -17.61 3.27
CA PHE A 91 34.21 -18.14 3.73
C PHE A 91 34.06 -19.64 3.97
N HIS A 92 34.40 -20.35 2.89
CA HIS A 92 34.90 -21.72 2.81
C HIS A 92 34.90 -22.54 4.11
N SER A 93 34.15 -23.65 4.08
CA SER A 93 34.48 -24.86 4.85
C SER A 93 35.78 -25.51 4.29
N PRO A 94 36.24 -26.62 4.91
CA PRO A 94 37.38 -26.75 5.81
C PRO A 94 38.65 -27.30 5.09
N PRO A 95 39.75 -27.62 5.81
CA PRO A 95 39.97 -29.06 6.04
C PRO A 95 40.61 -29.46 7.39
N ALA A 96 40.17 -30.62 7.85
CA ALA A 96 40.80 -31.63 8.70
C ALA A 96 42.22 -31.41 9.27
N ARG A 97 42.34 -31.55 10.61
CA ARG A 97 43.44 -32.19 11.40
C ARG A 97 43.24 -31.83 12.88
N ARG A 98 43.46 -32.67 13.90
CA ARG A 98 43.89 -34.06 14.03
C ARG A 98 43.55 -34.45 15.48
N GLN A 99 43.10 -35.67 15.68
CA GLN A 99 42.89 -36.28 17.01
C GLN A 99 44.21 -36.33 17.79
N ARG A 100 44.17 -36.00 19.09
CA ARG A 100 45.02 -36.60 20.11
C ARG A 100 44.33 -36.59 21.46
#